data_AF-K1RNK2-F1
#
_entry.id   AF-K1RNK2-F1
#
_cell.length_a   1.000
_cell.length_b   1.000
_cell.length_c   1.000
_cell.angle_alpha   90.00
_cell.angle_beta   90.00
_cell.angle_gamma   90.00
#
_symmetry.space_group_name_H-M   'P 1'
#
loop_
_entity.id
_entity.type
_entity.pdbx_description
1 polymer ?
#
loop_
_entity_poly.entity_id
_entity_poly.type
_entity_poly.pdbx_seq_one_letter_code
_entity_poly.pdbx_strand_id
1 'polypeptide(L)'
;EYQYAKKKESQYERENAYRINLRVKEIENNMMAAAEDNADGRDDKKLTSEQKAAKKAETAAKQKAARAAFFASDNRGREELKTYSRKPANEDVLYGRDFDGDVTPIEQIDTAIGDVIISGMVRNVEMREIRNERTIIMFNVTDFTDTITVKVFAKNEQVPELSCVIKKGNFLKIKGNATFDKYDQEISIANVWGIRKGSDTRQVRNDLALHKRVELHCHTKMSDMDGVSYVSDIIKQAIR
;
A
#
# COMPACT_ATOMS: atom_id res chain seq x y z
N GLU A 1 -13.95 -59.68 -33.47
CA GLU A 1 -13.27 -59.09 -32.30
C GLU A 1 -13.84 -57.71 -32.06
N TYR A 2 -14.38 -57.44 -30.86
CA TYR A 2 -14.89 -56.12 -30.52
C TYR A 2 -13.72 -55.19 -30.22
N GLN A 3 -13.48 -54.19 -31.08
CA GLN A 3 -12.51 -53.14 -30.78
C GLN A 3 -13.14 -52.13 -29.82
N TYR A 4 -12.70 -52.16 -28.56
CA TYR A 4 -13.06 -51.13 -27.59
C TYR A 4 -12.34 -49.82 -27.93
N ALA A 5 -13.11 -48.79 -28.30
CA ALA A 5 -12.58 -47.44 -28.42
C ALA A 5 -12.37 -46.85 -27.02
N LYS A 6 -11.18 -46.30 -26.74
CA LYS A 6 -10.91 -45.58 -25.48
C LYS A 6 -11.92 -44.45 -25.30
N LYS A 7 -12.51 -44.35 -24.10
CA LYS A 7 -13.44 -43.28 -23.71
C LYS A 7 -12.76 -41.93 -23.97
N LYS A 8 -13.33 -41.11 -24.85
CA LYS A 8 -12.89 -39.71 -25.01
C LYS A 8 -13.11 -39.03 -23.65
N GLU A 9 -12.04 -38.45 -23.11
CA GLU A 9 -12.12 -37.67 -21.87
C GLU A 9 -13.25 -36.64 -21.97
N SER A 10 -14.04 -36.55 -20.92
CA SER A 10 -15.13 -35.58 -20.86
C SER A 10 -14.54 -34.18 -20.71
N GLN A 11 -15.12 -33.19 -21.39
CA GLN A 11 -14.72 -31.79 -21.24
C GLN A 11 -14.69 -31.35 -19.75
N TYR A 12 -15.64 -31.84 -18.95
CA TYR A 12 -15.72 -31.59 -17.52
C TYR A 12 -14.54 -32.17 -16.72
N GLU A 13 -14.01 -33.34 -17.13
CA GLU A 13 -12.85 -33.96 -16.47
C GLU A 13 -11.60 -33.08 -16.69
N ARG A 14 -11.44 -32.53 -17.90
CA ARG A 14 -10.34 -31.60 -18.24
C ARG A 14 -10.44 -30.25 -17.53
N GLU A 15 -11.64 -29.68 -17.49
CA GLU A 15 -11.88 -28.42 -16.77
C GLU A 15 -11.66 -28.58 -15.26
N ASN A 16 -12.08 -29.71 -14.68
CA ASN A 16 -11.84 -29.99 -13.26
C ASN A 16 -10.34 -30.18 -12.98
N ALA A 17 -9.61 -30.96 -13.79
CA ALA A 17 -8.17 -31.11 -13.62
C ALA A 17 -7.44 -29.75 -13.73
N TYR A 18 -7.84 -28.91 -14.68
CA TYR A 18 -7.28 -27.57 -14.84
C TYR A 18 -7.55 -26.65 -13.64
N ARG A 19 -8.79 -26.65 -13.12
CA ARG A 19 -9.15 -25.89 -11.91
C ARG A 19 -8.39 -26.35 -10.69
N ILE A 20 -8.18 -27.66 -10.55
CA ILE A 20 -7.38 -28.23 -9.45
C ILE A 20 -5.93 -27.76 -9.56
N ASN A 21 -5.33 -27.83 -10.75
CA ASN A 21 -3.96 -27.37 -10.96
C ASN A 21 -3.79 -25.88 -10.70
N LEU A 22 -4.78 -25.05 -11.08
CA LEU A 22 -4.80 -23.62 -10.74
C LEU A 22 -4.81 -23.40 -9.22
N ARG A 23 -5.66 -24.13 -8.48
CA ARG A 23 -5.69 -24.03 -7.02
C ARG A 23 -4.40 -24.49 -6.37
N VAL A 24 -3.80 -25.58 -6.86
CA VAL A 24 -2.50 -26.05 -6.34
C VAL A 24 -1.43 -24.97 -6.54
N LYS A 25 -1.39 -24.36 -7.74
CA LYS A 25 -0.46 -23.27 -8.05
C LYS A 25 -0.69 -22.02 -7.19
N GLU A 26 -1.94 -21.67 -6.90
CA GLU A 26 -2.26 -20.58 -5.97
C GLU A 26 -1.79 -20.88 -4.55
N ILE A 27 -1.98 -22.12 -4.07
CA ILE A 27 -1.50 -22.55 -2.75
C ILE A 27 0.04 -22.49 -2.69
N GLU A 28 0.73 -22.97 -3.71
CA GLU A 28 2.20 -22.90 -3.81
C GLU A 28 2.68 -21.44 -3.80
N ASN A 29 2.07 -20.57 -4.59
CA ASN A 29 2.41 -19.15 -4.61
C ASN A 29 2.17 -18.47 -3.26
N ASN A 30 1.04 -18.76 -2.59
CA ASN A 30 0.75 -18.21 -1.27
C ASN A 30 1.71 -18.76 -0.21
N MET A 31 2.13 -20.02 -0.30
CA MET A 31 3.15 -20.59 0.56
C MET A 31 4.52 -19.95 0.33
N MET A 32 4.89 -19.67 -0.93
CA MET A 32 6.13 -18.97 -1.26
C MET A 32 6.11 -17.52 -0.78
N ALA A 33 5.03 -16.77 -1.02
CA ALA A 33 4.88 -15.41 -0.53
C ALA A 33 4.94 -15.35 1.01
N ALA A 34 4.27 -16.27 1.70
CA ALA A 34 4.38 -16.37 3.15
C ALA A 34 5.79 -16.79 3.61
N ALA A 35 6.52 -17.59 2.84
CA ALA A 35 7.91 -17.94 3.14
C ALA A 35 8.86 -16.75 2.94
N GLU A 36 8.61 -15.90 1.94
CA GLU A 36 9.33 -14.63 1.72
C GLU A 36 9.05 -13.62 2.84
N ASP A 37 7.78 -13.46 3.25
CA ASP A 37 7.39 -12.62 4.40
C ASP A 37 8.00 -13.14 5.72
N ASN A 38 8.24 -14.46 5.84
CA ASN A 38 8.95 -15.05 6.98
C ASN A 38 10.49 -15.00 6.83
N ALA A 39 11.02 -14.79 5.62
CA ALA A 39 12.47 -14.68 5.37
C ALA A 39 13.01 -13.28 5.70
N ASP A 40 12.18 -12.23 5.60
CA ASP A 40 12.49 -10.88 6.11
C ASP A 40 12.28 -10.76 7.64
N GLY A 41 12.02 -11.88 8.32
CA GLY A 41 11.74 -11.95 9.75
C GLY A 41 12.37 -13.15 10.45
N ARG A 42 13.71 -13.09 10.62
CA ARG A 42 14.54 -13.90 11.55
C ARG A 42 14.94 -15.31 11.10
N ASP A 43 16.26 -15.49 11.04
CA ASP A 43 16.98 -16.76 11.20
C ASP A 43 16.57 -17.50 12.49
N ASP A 44 15.50 -18.28 12.45
CA ASP A 44 15.18 -19.22 13.53
C ASP A 44 15.93 -20.54 13.32
N LYS A 45 17.22 -20.53 13.71
CA LYS A 45 17.94 -21.76 14.07
C LYS A 45 17.13 -22.48 15.16
N LYS A 46 16.60 -23.67 14.82
CA LYS A 46 16.02 -24.64 15.77
C LYS A 46 16.96 -24.81 16.98
N LEU A 47 16.55 -24.31 18.14
CA LEU A 47 17.23 -24.51 19.43
C LEU A 47 16.28 -25.21 20.39
N THR A 48 16.77 -26.29 21.01
CA THR A 48 16.04 -27.19 21.89
C THR A 48 15.69 -26.56 23.24
N SER A 49 14.72 -27.18 23.92
CA SER A 49 13.96 -26.69 25.08
C SER A 49 14.77 -26.31 26.31
N GLU A 50 16.03 -26.69 26.43
CA GLU A 50 16.87 -26.42 27.60
C GLU A 50 17.56 -25.04 27.55
N GLN A 51 17.74 -24.46 26.36
CA GLN A 51 18.37 -23.14 26.20
C GLN A 51 17.40 -21.95 26.35
N LYS A 52 16.09 -22.22 26.41
CA LYS A 52 15.04 -21.21 26.62
C LYS A 52 14.98 -20.68 28.05
N ALA A 53 15.41 -21.46 29.05
CA ALA A 53 15.37 -21.05 30.45
C ALA A 53 16.50 -20.06 30.80
N ALA A 54 17.71 -20.28 30.29
CA ALA A 54 18.88 -19.42 30.56
C ALA A 54 18.75 -18.03 29.91
N LYS A 55 18.23 -17.94 28.66
CA LYS A 55 18.03 -16.66 27.97
C LYS A 55 16.94 -15.78 28.60
N LYS A 56 15.97 -16.37 29.30
CA LYS A 56 14.86 -15.64 29.96
C LYS A 56 15.32 -14.89 31.22
N ALA A 57 16.33 -15.40 31.92
CA ALA A 57 16.92 -14.72 33.08
C ALA A 57 17.86 -13.56 32.67
N GLU A 58 18.62 -13.73 31.59
CA GLU A 58 19.55 -12.71 31.09
C GLU A 58 18.81 -11.51 30.46
N THR A 59 17.68 -11.76 29.78
CA THR A 59 16.83 -10.71 29.18
C THR A 59 16.09 -9.88 30.23
N ALA A 60 15.65 -10.49 31.33
CA ALA A 60 15.01 -9.77 32.43
C ALA A 60 15.99 -8.84 33.20
N ALA A 61 17.25 -9.24 33.33
CA ALA A 61 18.30 -8.42 33.95
C ALA A 61 18.68 -7.21 33.06
N LYS A 62 18.79 -7.42 31.74
CA LYS A 62 19.05 -6.35 30.76
C LYS A 62 17.90 -5.34 30.64
N GLN A 63 16.65 -5.79 30.74
CA GLN A 63 15.48 -4.88 30.74
C GLN A 63 15.38 -4.01 32.00
N LYS A 64 15.76 -4.54 33.18
CA LYS A 64 15.81 -3.73 34.41
C LYS A 64 16.93 -2.68 34.38
N ALA A 65 18.10 -3.03 33.83
CA ALA A 65 19.21 -2.10 33.66
C ALA A 65 18.90 -0.99 32.63
N ALA A 66 18.25 -1.34 31.52
CA ALA A 66 17.83 -0.37 30.49
C ALA A 66 16.74 0.59 31.01
N ARG A 67 15.80 0.08 31.82
CA ARG A 67 14.75 0.91 32.44
C ARG A 67 15.33 1.86 33.50
N ALA A 68 16.31 1.42 34.29
CA ALA A 68 17.02 2.28 35.25
C ALA A 68 17.85 3.37 34.56
N ALA A 69 18.47 3.08 33.41
CA ALA A 69 19.19 4.05 32.60
C ALA A 69 18.26 5.10 31.95
N PHE A 70 17.04 4.70 31.57
CA PHE A 70 16.03 5.59 30.98
C PHE A 70 15.47 6.62 31.98
N PHE A 71 15.26 6.24 33.24
CA PHE A 71 14.83 7.17 34.29
C PHE A 71 15.95 8.10 34.79
N ALA A 72 17.22 7.74 34.58
CA ALA A 72 18.36 8.58 34.95
C ALA A 72 18.66 9.70 33.92
N SER A 73 18.18 9.56 32.67
CA SER A 73 18.37 10.56 31.60
C SER A 73 17.31 11.66 31.56
N ASP A 74 16.20 11.53 32.29
CA ASP A 74 15.06 12.45 32.23
C ASP A 74 15.26 13.76 33.03
N ASN A 75 16.37 13.89 33.78
CA ASN A 75 16.61 15.04 34.67
C ASN A 75 17.86 15.87 34.32
N ARG A 76 18.31 15.85 33.07
CA ARG A 76 19.35 16.78 32.59
C ARG A 76 18.93 17.48 31.31
N GLY A 77 18.67 18.78 31.44
CA GLY A 77 18.89 19.73 30.35
C GLY A 77 17.78 19.79 29.31
N ARG A 78 16.78 20.61 29.59
CA ARG A 78 15.96 21.30 28.59
C ARG A 78 16.89 22.17 27.72
N GLU A 79 17.43 21.60 26.65
CA GLU A 79 18.12 22.35 25.61
C GLU A 79 17.72 21.81 24.23
N GLU A 80 17.45 22.75 23.34
CA GLU A 80 16.71 22.65 22.09
C GLU A 80 17.28 21.58 21.12
N LEU A 81 16.71 20.38 21.12
CA LEU A 81 17.08 19.33 20.18
C LEU A 81 16.13 19.31 18.97
N LYS A 82 16.67 19.78 17.84
CA LYS A 82 16.14 19.72 16.46
C LYS A 82 15.26 18.47 16.21
N THR A 83 13.95 18.68 16.12
CA THR A 83 12.89 17.67 16.00
C THR A 83 12.75 16.97 14.63
N TYR A 84 13.84 16.70 13.89
CA TYR A 84 13.73 16.13 12.53
C TYR A 84 14.52 14.84 12.28
N SER A 85 14.77 14.03 13.31
CA SER A 85 15.17 12.64 13.05
C SER A 85 14.85 11.71 14.21
N ARG A 86 13.59 11.26 14.27
CA ARG A 86 13.32 9.92 14.78
C ARG A 86 12.87 9.11 13.57
N LYS A 87 13.78 8.31 13.00
CA LYS A 87 13.38 7.25 12.08
C LYS A 87 12.29 6.43 12.78
N PRO A 88 11.13 6.20 12.14
CA PRO A 88 10.05 5.43 12.75
C PRO A 88 10.50 3.98 12.99
N ALA A 89 9.89 3.32 13.98
CA ALA A 89 10.13 1.92 14.32
C ALA A 89 9.59 0.92 13.27
N ASN A 90 8.92 1.42 12.22
CA ASN A 90 8.30 0.67 11.14
C ASN A 90 8.83 1.15 9.78
N GLU A 91 9.27 0.21 8.94
CA GLU A 91 9.77 0.48 7.58
C GLU A 91 8.68 1.00 6.62
N ASP A 92 7.41 0.76 6.94
CA ASP A 92 6.27 1.19 6.13
C ASP A 92 5.95 2.69 6.22
N VAL A 93 6.55 3.41 7.17
CA VAL A 93 6.29 4.84 7.37
C VAL A 93 7.22 5.64 6.47
N LEU A 94 6.64 6.30 5.48
CA LEU A 94 7.38 7.03 4.45
C LEU A 94 7.58 8.51 4.80
N TYR A 95 6.65 9.09 5.58
CA TYR A 95 6.77 10.46 6.05
C TYR A 95 6.00 10.67 7.37
N GLY A 96 6.49 11.60 8.19
CA GLY A 96 5.83 12.02 9.42
C GLY A 96 5.91 10.97 10.54
N ARG A 97 4.85 10.89 11.34
CA ARG A 97 4.77 9.92 12.45
C ARG A 97 4.00 8.68 12.02
N ASP A 98 4.29 7.57 12.69
CA ASP A 98 3.46 6.38 12.56
C ASP A 98 2.04 6.65 13.07
N PHE A 99 1.07 6.03 12.41
CA PHE A 99 -0.33 6.10 12.77
C PHE A 99 -1.00 4.79 12.37
N ASP A 100 -1.95 4.39 13.20
CA ASP A 100 -2.82 3.26 12.93
C ASP A 100 -4.27 3.69 13.14
N GLY A 101 -5.18 3.03 12.45
CA GLY A 101 -6.60 3.35 12.45
C GLY A 101 -7.31 2.96 11.16
N ASP A 102 -8.64 3.02 11.25
CA ASP A 102 -9.56 2.65 10.18
C ASP A 102 -9.49 3.63 9.01
N VAL A 103 -9.54 3.10 7.80
CA VAL A 103 -9.54 3.90 6.57
C VAL A 103 -10.98 4.37 6.33
N THR A 104 -11.14 5.69 6.19
CA THR A 104 -12.40 6.31 5.77
C THR A 104 -12.43 6.36 4.24
N PRO A 105 -13.49 5.82 3.59
CA PRO A 105 -13.70 6.00 2.14
C PRO A 105 -13.79 7.48 1.78
N ILE A 106 -13.20 7.88 0.66
CA ILE A 106 -13.13 9.30 0.26
C ILE A 106 -14.54 9.86 0.00
N GLU A 107 -15.45 9.05 -0.54
CA GLU A 107 -16.86 9.40 -0.77
C GLU A 107 -17.58 9.91 0.50
N GLN A 108 -17.15 9.47 1.70
CA GLN A 108 -17.78 9.90 2.96
C GLN A 108 -17.26 11.26 3.45
N ILE A 109 -16.26 11.84 2.79
CA ILE A 109 -15.63 13.11 3.18
C ILE A 109 -16.33 14.25 2.42
N ASP A 110 -17.59 14.50 2.77
CA ASP A 110 -18.41 15.56 2.18
C ASP A 110 -18.27 16.92 2.90
N THR A 111 -17.78 16.90 4.13
CA THR A 111 -17.68 18.04 5.03
C THR A 111 -16.32 18.05 5.73
N ALA A 112 -15.92 19.20 6.29
CA ALA A 112 -14.71 19.29 7.12
C ALA A 112 -14.87 18.49 8.43
N ILE A 113 -14.53 17.20 8.38
CA ILE A 113 -14.64 16.24 9.48
C ILE A 113 -13.43 16.34 10.43
N GLY A 114 -12.37 17.07 10.05
CA GLY A 114 -11.14 17.17 10.82
C GLY A 114 -10.20 16.02 10.49
N ASP A 115 -9.69 15.29 11.48
CA ASP A 115 -8.67 14.25 11.26
C ASP A 115 -9.27 13.01 10.59
N VAL A 116 -8.73 12.66 9.42
CA VAL A 116 -9.15 11.50 8.62
C VAL A 116 -7.95 10.67 8.17
N ILE A 117 -8.19 9.37 7.96
CA ILE A 117 -7.21 8.44 7.41
C ILE A 117 -7.76 7.93 6.09
N ILE A 118 -7.09 8.25 4.99
CA ILE A 118 -7.45 7.79 3.65
C ILE A 118 -6.41 6.79 3.12
N SER A 119 -6.83 5.92 2.22
CA SER A 119 -5.94 5.02 1.50
C SER A 119 -6.29 5.06 0.02
N GLY A 120 -5.33 5.34 -0.84
CA GLY A 120 -5.60 5.43 -2.27
C GLY A 120 -4.35 5.52 -3.13
N MET A 121 -4.58 5.53 -4.44
CA MET A 121 -3.56 5.66 -5.46
C MET A 121 -3.35 7.13 -5.84
N VAL A 122 -2.09 7.54 -5.94
CA VAL A 122 -1.71 8.87 -6.45
C VAL A 122 -1.92 8.92 -7.96
N ARG A 123 -2.78 9.84 -8.42
CA ARG A 123 -3.09 10.09 -9.84
C ARG A 123 -2.22 11.16 -10.46
N ASN A 124 -2.10 12.30 -9.79
CA ASN A 124 -1.31 13.43 -10.23
C ASN A 124 -0.49 13.99 -9.07
N VAL A 125 0.66 14.58 -9.39
CA VAL A 125 1.56 15.22 -8.44
C VAL A 125 2.04 16.51 -9.08
N GLU A 126 1.85 17.61 -8.36
CA GLU A 126 2.27 18.96 -8.72
C GLU A 126 3.08 19.55 -7.58
N MET A 127 4.23 20.12 -7.91
CA MET A 127 5.11 20.75 -6.93
C MET A 127 5.22 22.23 -7.27
N ARG A 128 4.97 23.08 -6.27
CA ARG A 128 5.09 24.53 -6.40
C ARG A 128 5.91 25.08 -5.25
N GLU A 129 7.02 25.73 -5.57
CA GLU A 129 7.84 26.42 -4.58
C GLU A 129 7.16 27.73 -4.14
N ILE A 130 7.13 27.98 -2.82
CA ILE A 130 6.67 29.25 -2.25
C ILE A 130 7.88 30.03 -1.75
N ARG A 131 7.71 31.36 -1.67
CA ARG A 131 8.57 32.24 -0.87
C ARG A 131 8.58 31.73 0.59
N ASN A 132 9.75 31.70 1.23
CA ASN A 132 10.04 31.19 2.60
C ASN A 132 10.54 29.73 2.69
N GLU A 133 11.34 29.24 1.73
CA GLU A 133 12.03 27.92 1.81
C GLU A 133 11.08 26.72 2.00
N ARG A 134 9.83 26.88 1.59
CA ARG A 134 8.81 25.83 1.63
C ARG A 134 8.28 25.57 0.23
N THR A 135 8.02 24.30 -0.02
CA THR A 135 7.41 23.81 -1.25
C THR A 135 6.06 23.18 -0.92
N ILE A 136 5.03 23.54 -1.69
CA ILE A 136 3.74 22.84 -1.65
C ILE A 136 3.83 21.68 -2.62
N ILE A 137 3.57 20.48 -2.11
CA ILE A 137 3.32 19.30 -2.92
C ILE A 137 1.81 19.08 -2.89
N MET A 138 1.18 19.27 -4.05
CA MET A 138 -0.24 19.05 -4.27
C MET A 138 -0.40 17.78 -5.08
N PHE A 139 -1.15 16.81 -4.59
CA PHE A 139 -1.34 15.56 -5.31
C PHE A 139 -2.76 15.02 -5.09
N ASN A 140 -3.27 14.38 -6.14
CA ASN A 140 -4.63 13.86 -6.15
C ASN A 140 -4.60 12.37 -5.84
N VAL A 141 -5.36 11.96 -4.84
CA VAL A 141 -5.43 10.57 -4.37
C VAL A 141 -6.82 10.04 -4.63
N THR A 142 -6.91 8.85 -5.21
CA THR A 142 -8.19 8.17 -5.46
C THR A 142 -8.22 6.78 -4.85
N ASP A 143 -9.33 6.44 -4.23
CA ASP A 143 -9.69 5.09 -3.75
C ASP A 143 -10.63 4.36 -4.72
N PHE A 144 -10.81 4.91 -5.94
CA PHE A 144 -11.74 4.48 -6.99
C PHE A 144 -13.21 4.73 -6.72
N THR A 145 -13.61 5.12 -5.51
CA THR A 145 -14.96 5.65 -5.27
C THR A 145 -14.96 7.15 -5.50
N ASP A 146 -13.95 7.87 -5.02
CA ASP A 146 -13.79 9.31 -5.26
C ASP A 146 -12.31 9.73 -5.35
N THR A 147 -12.04 11.02 -5.55
CA THR A 147 -10.71 11.61 -5.62
C THR A 147 -10.64 12.87 -4.78
N ILE A 148 -9.66 12.94 -3.88
CA ILE A 148 -9.41 14.12 -3.05
C ILE A 148 -8.00 14.68 -3.26
N THR A 149 -7.88 16.00 -3.16
CA THR A 149 -6.61 16.71 -3.25
C THR A 149 -5.94 16.75 -1.88
N VAL A 150 -4.67 16.35 -1.81
CA VAL A 150 -3.84 16.39 -0.61
C VAL A 150 -2.76 17.45 -0.79
N LYS A 151 -2.62 18.34 0.19
CA LYS A 151 -1.63 19.42 0.19
C LYS A 151 -0.64 19.26 1.34
N VAL A 152 0.63 19.12 1.00
CA VAL A 152 1.73 19.01 1.97
C VAL A 152 2.64 20.22 1.85
N PHE A 153 2.77 20.96 2.94
CA PHE A 153 3.75 22.04 3.07
C PHE A 153 5.05 21.48 3.63
N ALA A 154 5.99 21.16 2.75
CA ALA A 154 7.30 20.63 3.12
C ALA A 154 8.36 21.73 3.13
N LYS A 155 9.37 21.60 4.00
CA LYS A 155 10.61 22.41 3.88
C LYS A 155 11.42 21.91 2.68
N ASN A 156 12.16 22.80 2.02
CA ASN A 156 12.93 22.45 0.82
C ASN A 156 13.90 21.28 1.03
N GLU A 157 14.45 21.11 2.23
CA GLU A 157 15.31 19.96 2.59
C GLU A 157 14.60 18.60 2.48
N GLN A 158 13.28 18.55 2.70
CA GLN A 158 12.48 17.32 2.73
C GLN A 158 11.80 17.00 1.39
N VAL A 159 11.83 17.94 0.44
CA VAL A 159 11.20 17.78 -0.88
C VAL A 159 11.79 16.60 -1.68
N PRO A 160 13.13 16.37 -1.70
CA PRO A 160 13.69 15.22 -2.42
C PRO A 160 13.19 13.87 -1.88
N GLU A 161 13.07 13.72 -0.57
CA GLU A 161 12.57 12.50 0.07
C GLU A 161 11.09 12.28 -0.25
N LEU A 162 10.28 13.33 -0.13
CA LEU A 162 8.84 13.29 -0.40
C LEU A 162 8.52 13.03 -1.88
N SER A 163 9.28 13.62 -2.80
CA SER A 163 9.09 13.40 -4.25
C SER A 163 9.50 12.00 -4.70
N CYS A 164 10.38 11.32 -3.95
CA CYS A 164 10.69 9.91 -4.20
C CYS A 164 9.52 8.98 -3.82
N VAL A 165 8.79 9.34 -2.77
CA VAL A 165 7.65 8.58 -2.23
C VAL A 165 6.36 8.87 -3.00
N ILE A 166 6.05 10.15 -3.20
CA ILE A 166 4.81 10.63 -3.81
C ILE A 166 5.01 10.64 -5.33
N LYS A 167 4.84 9.47 -5.94
CA LYS A 167 4.88 9.27 -7.39
C LYS A 167 3.54 8.79 -7.91
N LYS A 168 3.21 9.18 -9.15
CA LYS A 168 2.04 8.68 -9.86
C LYS A 168 2.11 7.15 -9.91
N GLY A 169 1.04 6.46 -9.53
CA GLY A 169 1.04 5.00 -9.46
C GLY A 169 1.11 4.43 -8.05
N ASN A 170 1.70 5.16 -7.10
CA ASN A 170 1.92 4.62 -5.76
C ASN A 170 0.62 4.61 -4.95
N PHE A 171 0.45 3.55 -4.18
CA PHE A 171 -0.60 3.43 -3.17
C PHE A 171 -0.07 3.94 -1.83
N LEU A 172 -0.76 4.91 -1.26
CA LEU A 172 -0.38 5.56 -0.01
C LEU A 172 -1.55 5.55 0.95
N LYS A 173 -1.25 5.31 2.22
CA LYS A 173 -2.17 5.55 3.34
C LYS A 173 -1.75 6.87 3.99
N ILE A 174 -2.66 7.81 4.11
CA ILE A 174 -2.38 9.19 4.51
C ILE A 174 -3.29 9.56 5.67
N LYS A 175 -2.70 10.09 6.74
CA LYS A 175 -3.45 10.71 7.82
C LYS A 175 -3.28 12.21 7.76
N GLY A 176 -4.38 12.95 7.70
CA GLY A 176 -4.35 14.40 7.64
C GLY A 176 -5.69 15.00 8.06
N ASN A 177 -5.80 16.32 7.99
CA ASN A 177 -6.99 17.04 8.38
C ASN A 177 -7.78 17.44 7.13
N ALA A 178 -9.00 16.93 6.99
CA ALA A 178 -9.95 17.35 5.96
C ALA A 178 -10.51 18.72 6.31
N THR A 179 -10.03 19.74 5.58
CA THR A 179 -10.45 21.13 5.74
C THR A 179 -10.96 21.69 4.44
N PHE A 180 -11.91 22.62 4.52
CA PHE A 180 -12.31 23.41 3.37
C PHE A 180 -11.21 24.40 2.99
N ASP A 181 -10.64 24.25 1.79
CA ASP A 181 -9.66 25.20 1.28
C ASP A 181 -10.38 26.40 0.64
N LYS A 182 -10.13 27.59 1.18
CA LYS A 182 -10.74 28.83 0.69
C LYS A 182 -10.24 29.25 -0.70
N TYR A 183 -9.05 28.80 -1.09
CA TYR A 183 -8.46 29.16 -2.38
C TYR A 183 -9.02 28.28 -3.50
N ASP A 184 -9.06 26.96 -3.29
CA ASP A 184 -9.61 26.01 -4.28
C ASP A 184 -11.14 25.88 -4.20
N GLN A 185 -11.77 26.36 -3.11
CA GLN A 185 -13.19 26.18 -2.82
C GLN A 185 -13.64 24.71 -2.75
N GLU A 186 -12.69 23.82 -2.48
CA GLU A 186 -12.89 22.37 -2.37
C GLU A 186 -12.40 21.86 -1.02
N ILE A 187 -12.90 20.70 -0.61
CA ILE A 187 -12.38 20.00 0.57
C ILE A 187 -11.06 19.36 0.17
N SER A 188 -10.01 19.73 0.89
CA SER A 188 -8.69 19.16 0.70
C SER A 188 -8.13 18.68 2.02
N ILE A 189 -7.25 17.70 1.94
CA ILE A 189 -6.52 17.22 3.11
C ILE A 189 -5.31 18.11 3.29
N ALA A 190 -5.35 18.94 4.32
CA ALA A 190 -4.24 19.77 4.77
C ALA A 190 -3.58 19.14 6.01
N ASN A 191 -2.43 19.68 6.42
CA ASN A 191 -1.72 19.27 7.64
C ASN A 191 -1.54 17.75 7.77
N VAL A 192 -0.92 17.14 6.76
CA VAL A 192 -0.63 15.70 6.77
C VAL A 192 0.27 15.35 7.96
N TRP A 193 -0.25 14.49 8.84
CA TRP A 193 0.42 14.01 10.05
C TRP A 193 1.44 12.93 9.74
N GLY A 194 1.12 12.06 8.78
CA GLY A 194 2.00 10.99 8.33
C GLY A 194 1.51 10.35 7.04
N ILE A 195 2.44 9.71 6.34
CA ILE A 195 2.22 8.92 5.13
C ILE A 195 2.85 7.55 5.32
N ARG A 196 2.08 6.50 5.07
CA ARG A 196 2.51 5.11 5.07
C ARG A 196 2.36 4.49 3.68
N LYS A 197 3.10 3.42 3.42
CA LYS A 197 2.88 2.58 2.24
C LYS A 197 1.46 1.99 2.30
N GLY A 198 0.70 2.17 1.23
CA GLY A 198 -0.63 1.58 1.07
C GLY A 198 -0.54 0.22 0.41
N SER A 199 -1.48 -0.67 0.74
CA SER A 199 -1.72 -1.89 -0.04
C SER A 199 -2.57 -1.57 -1.27
N ASP A 200 -2.33 -2.26 -2.38
CA ASP A 200 -3.20 -2.15 -3.55
C ASP A 200 -4.58 -2.74 -3.21
N THR A 201 -5.62 -1.89 -3.22
CA THR A 201 -7.00 -2.28 -2.93
C THR A 201 -7.76 -2.74 -4.18
N ARG A 202 -7.13 -2.72 -5.36
CA ARG A 202 -7.79 -3.11 -6.61
C ARG A 202 -7.99 -4.62 -6.67
N GLN A 203 -9.25 -5.03 -6.79
CA GLN A 203 -9.58 -6.38 -7.23
C GLN A 203 -9.47 -6.46 -8.76
N VAL A 204 -8.43 -7.11 -9.27
CA VAL A 204 -8.31 -7.35 -10.70
C VAL A 204 -9.03 -8.64 -11.08
N ARG A 205 -9.91 -8.57 -12.08
CA ARG A 205 -10.59 -9.74 -12.64
C ARG A 205 -9.59 -10.60 -13.42
N ASN A 206 -9.48 -11.87 -13.04
CA ASN A 206 -8.66 -12.86 -13.72
C ASN A 206 -9.55 -13.83 -14.52
N ASP A 207 -9.15 -14.16 -15.76
CA ASP A 207 -9.81 -15.20 -16.57
C ASP A 207 -9.17 -16.57 -16.32
N LEU A 208 -9.86 -17.40 -15.55
CA LEU A 208 -9.43 -18.76 -15.16
C LEU A 208 -10.01 -19.86 -16.07
N ALA A 209 -10.58 -19.53 -17.24
CA ALA A 209 -11.10 -20.53 -18.16
C ALA A 209 -9.96 -21.35 -18.81
N LEU A 210 -10.23 -22.64 -19.06
CA LEU A 210 -9.31 -23.52 -19.79
C LEU A 210 -9.22 -23.11 -21.27
N HIS A 211 -10.36 -22.77 -21.87
CA HIS A 211 -10.45 -22.24 -23.22
C HIS A 211 -10.78 -20.74 -23.15
N LYS A 212 -9.86 -19.92 -23.65
CA LYS A 212 -9.98 -18.46 -23.61
C LYS A 212 -11.04 -17.97 -24.61
N ARG A 213 -11.82 -16.95 -24.19
CA ARG A 213 -12.81 -16.28 -25.03
C ARG A 213 -12.12 -15.32 -25.99
N VAL A 214 -12.59 -15.26 -27.23
CA VAL A 214 -12.22 -14.20 -28.20
C VAL A 214 -13.33 -13.16 -28.23
N GLU A 215 -12.98 -11.89 -27.98
CA GLU A 215 -13.89 -10.76 -28.14
C GLU A 215 -13.91 -10.34 -29.62
N LEU A 216 -15.09 -10.36 -30.24
CA LEU A 216 -15.25 -10.03 -31.67
C LEU A 216 -15.85 -8.63 -31.89
N HIS A 217 -16.34 -7.98 -30.83
CA HIS A 217 -16.90 -6.63 -30.90
C HIS A 217 -16.43 -5.82 -29.69
N CYS A 218 -15.60 -4.81 -29.94
CA CYS A 218 -15.06 -3.94 -28.89
C CYS A 218 -14.93 -2.51 -29.41
N HIS A 219 -15.35 -1.55 -28.60
CA HIS A 219 -15.21 -0.13 -28.88
C HIS A 219 -13.89 0.39 -28.31
N THR A 220 -13.26 1.32 -29.04
CA THR A 220 -11.95 1.86 -28.69
C THR A 220 -12.05 3.36 -28.57
N LYS A 221 -11.07 4.02 -27.96
CA LYS A 221 -11.04 5.48 -27.84
C LYS A 221 -11.16 6.25 -29.18
N MET A 222 -10.89 5.60 -30.30
CA MET A 222 -11.07 6.21 -31.64
C MET A 222 -12.54 6.23 -32.10
N SER A 223 -13.43 5.47 -31.44
CA SER A 223 -14.87 5.55 -31.64
C SER A 223 -15.39 6.81 -30.96
N ASP A 224 -15.85 7.77 -31.77
CA ASP A 224 -16.18 9.11 -31.32
C ASP A 224 -17.25 9.10 -30.22
N MET A 225 -16.89 9.66 -29.04
CA MET A 225 -17.71 9.71 -27.82
C MET A 225 -18.27 8.38 -27.30
N ASP A 226 -17.72 7.23 -27.72
CA ASP A 226 -18.28 5.90 -27.41
C ASP A 226 -17.28 5.01 -26.64
N GLY A 227 -16.03 4.95 -27.09
CA GLY A 227 -14.98 4.21 -26.38
C GLY A 227 -14.14 5.09 -25.45
N VAL A 228 -13.87 4.61 -24.24
CA VAL A 228 -12.99 5.31 -23.28
C VAL A 228 -11.58 4.72 -23.20
N SER A 229 -11.43 3.44 -23.56
CA SER A 229 -10.21 2.68 -23.38
C SER A 229 -9.31 2.72 -24.62
N TYR A 230 -8.00 2.85 -24.41
CA TYR A 230 -7.02 2.73 -25.50
C TYR A 230 -6.91 1.28 -25.98
N VAL A 231 -6.71 1.11 -27.29
CA VAL A 231 -6.52 -0.22 -27.92
C VAL A 231 -5.39 -0.99 -27.27
N SER A 232 -4.28 -0.32 -26.94
CA SER A 232 -3.14 -0.93 -26.26
C SER A 232 -3.50 -1.57 -24.92
N ASP A 233 -4.40 -0.95 -24.17
CA ASP A 233 -4.78 -1.42 -22.83
C ASP A 233 -5.76 -2.58 -22.93
N ILE A 234 -6.67 -2.54 -23.92
CA ILE A 234 -7.58 -3.64 -24.24
C ILE A 234 -6.79 -4.89 -24.65
N ILE A 235 -5.81 -4.74 -25.55
CA ILE A 235 -4.97 -5.86 -25.99
C ILE A 235 -4.17 -6.45 -24.83
N LYS A 236 -3.55 -5.61 -23.98
CA LYS A 236 -2.84 -6.09 -22.78
C LYS A 236 -3.75 -6.89 -21.85
N GLN A 237 -4.99 -6.44 -21.67
CA GLN A 237 -5.97 -7.15 -20.86
C GLN A 237 -6.41 -8.48 -21.50
N ALA A 238 -6.48 -8.56 -22.84
CA ALA A 238 -6.84 -9.78 -23.55
C ALA A 238 -5.70 -10.83 -23.58
N ILE A 239 -4.44 -10.39 -23.51
CA ILE A 239 -3.26 -11.27 -23.46
C ILE A 239 -3.10 -11.92 -22.06
N ARG A 240 -3.54 -11.22 -21.01
CA ARG A 240 -3.41 -11.64 -19.62
C ARG A 240 -4.27 -12.86 -19.27
#